data_AF-A0A9E6WDH6-F1
#
_entry.id   AF-A0A9E6WDH6-F1
#
_cell.length_a   1.000
_cell.length_b   1.000
_cell.length_c   1.000
_cell.angle_alpha   90.00
_cell.angle_beta   90.00
_cell.angle_gamma   90.00
#
_symmetry.space_group_name_H-M   'P 1'
#
loop_
_entity.id
_entity.type
_entity.pdbx_description
1 polymer ?
#
loop_
_entity_poly.entity_id
_entity_poly.type
_entity_poly.pdbx_seq_one_letter_code
_entity_poly.pdbx_strand_id
1 'polypeptide(L)'
;MCRVLGITNFDYATHQEIVEQFCELARSGVVMDEDPPGHEDGWGLAFYLGGQLVVHKSGINLLEETDKVIGILSTLKASPLVILHLRKSAWNDRLSTRHAHPFHIDNTVFFHNGVVYDYKKLLPDITLPGLGTDALDTEVFFYHMMSSKAQDLDQAFLDTAAQIKRKHRYSAMNCLFSDGIKLFAYRDYAKEPNYYSLYKAFSDNSCLISSEPLDKKMQWDMMAQEEFLTIELNA
;
A
#
# COMPACT_ATOMS: atom_id res chain seq x y z
N MET A 1 9.53 -3.13 7.61
CA MET A 1 8.28 -2.49 7.17
C MET A 1 8.54 -1.78 5.88
N CYS A 2 7.63 -1.89 4.93
CA CYS A 2 7.65 -1.16 3.66
C CYS A 2 7.41 0.35 3.83
N ARG A 3 7.49 1.10 2.75
CA ARG A 3 6.94 2.46 2.66
C ARG A 3 5.86 2.51 1.59
N VAL A 4 4.84 3.33 1.81
CA VAL A 4 3.76 3.55 0.86
C VAL A 4 3.42 5.03 0.77
N LEU A 5 3.10 5.47 -0.44
CA LEU A 5 2.58 6.79 -0.78
C LEU A 5 1.35 6.61 -1.66
N GLY A 6 0.21 7.15 -1.26
CA GLY A 6 -0.99 7.32 -2.09
C GLY A 6 -1.26 8.80 -2.33
N ILE A 7 -1.61 9.17 -3.55
CA ILE A 7 -1.95 10.55 -3.94
C ILE A 7 -3.24 10.51 -4.76
N THR A 8 -4.33 11.08 -4.23
CA THR A 8 -5.55 11.31 -5.02
C THR A 8 -5.39 12.54 -5.90
N ASN A 9 -6.14 12.61 -7.02
CA ASN A 9 -6.05 13.71 -7.99
C ASN A 9 -4.61 14.01 -8.41
N PHE A 10 -3.85 12.94 -8.67
CA PHE A 10 -2.46 13.03 -9.05
C PHE A 10 -2.30 13.87 -10.32
N ASP A 11 -1.38 14.82 -10.25
CA ASP A 11 -0.87 15.65 -11.34
C ASP A 11 0.65 15.71 -11.23
N TYR A 12 1.37 15.25 -12.25
CA TYR A 12 2.82 15.10 -12.19
C TYR A 12 3.53 16.45 -11.99
N ALA A 13 3.05 17.53 -12.61
CA ALA A 13 3.68 18.84 -12.49
C ALA A 13 3.64 19.37 -11.05
N THR A 14 2.55 19.08 -10.33
CA THR A 14 2.33 19.47 -8.94
C THR A 14 3.00 18.53 -7.95
N HIS A 15 2.98 17.22 -8.21
CA HIS A 15 3.36 16.21 -7.22
C HIS A 15 4.75 15.58 -7.42
N GLN A 16 5.49 15.94 -8.47
CA GLN A 16 6.82 15.37 -8.75
C GLN A 16 7.78 15.47 -7.56
N GLU A 17 7.83 16.62 -6.85
CA GLU A 17 8.74 16.80 -5.71
C GLU A 17 8.43 15.81 -4.57
N ILE A 18 7.13 15.53 -4.34
CA ILE A 18 6.69 14.57 -3.33
C ILE A 18 7.00 13.13 -3.74
N VAL A 19 6.85 12.80 -5.02
CA VAL A 19 7.25 11.49 -5.55
C VAL A 19 8.76 11.29 -5.39
N GLU A 20 9.57 12.30 -5.73
CA GLU A 20 11.02 12.25 -5.58
C GLU A 20 11.44 12.07 -4.12
N GLN A 21 10.85 12.83 -3.19
CA GLN A 21 11.09 12.68 -1.75
C GLN A 21 10.70 11.29 -1.24
N PHE A 22 9.61 10.71 -1.74
CA PHE A 22 9.22 9.36 -1.39
C PHE A 22 10.21 8.32 -1.94
N CYS A 23 10.70 8.48 -3.16
CA CYS A 23 11.72 7.61 -3.74
C CYS A 23 13.00 7.58 -2.89
N GLU A 24 13.41 8.70 -2.30
CA GLU A 24 14.57 8.76 -1.39
C GLU A 24 14.39 7.89 -0.13
N LEU A 25 13.15 7.62 0.30
CA LEU A 25 12.88 6.71 1.41
C LEU A 25 13.34 5.28 1.12
N ALA A 26 13.60 4.91 -0.14
CA ALA A 26 14.20 3.62 -0.47
C ALA A 26 15.58 3.47 0.19
N ARG A 27 16.30 4.59 0.35
CA ARG A 27 17.58 4.66 1.06
C ARG A 27 17.42 5.00 2.54
N SER A 28 16.59 6.01 2.85
CA SER A 28 16.60 6.69 4.14
C SER A 28 15.40 6.42 5.04
N GLY A 29 14.37 5.74 4.52
CA GLY A 29 13.13 5.49 5.27
C GLY A 29 13.40 4.69 6.54
N VAL A 30 12.68 5.01 7.61
CA VAL A 30 12.88 4.41 8.93
C VAL A 30 12.79 2.88 8.87
N VAL A 31 13.70 2.21 9.56
CA VAL A 31 13.73 0.75 9.73
C VAL A 31 13.71 0.43 11.23
N MET A 32 13.42 -0.82 11.59
CA MET A 32 13.64 -1.25 12.98
C MET A 32 15.14 -1.32 13.25
N ASP A 33 15.57 -1.14 14.49
CA ASP A 33 17.00 -1.14 14.86
C ASP A 33 17.75 -2.42 14.45
N GLU A 34 17.06 -3.56 14.37
CA GLU A 34 17.65 -4.84 13.98
C GLU A 34 17.59 -5.12 12.46
N ASP A 35 16.88 -4.29 11.70
CA ASP A 35 16.76 -4.45 10.25
C ASP A 35 17.93 -3.76 9.52
N PRO A 36 18.36 -4.29 8.36
CA PRO A 36 19.32 -3.57 7.51
C PRO A 36 18.72 -2.22 7.06
N PRO A 37 19.54 -1.19 6.80
CA PRO A 37 19.05 0.09 6.30
C PRO A 37 18.33 -0.07 4.95
N GLY A 38 17.41 0.85 4.66
CA GLY A 38 16.73 0.93 3.37
C GLY A 38 15.55 -0.03 3.16
N HIS A 39 14.89 0.19 2.03
CA HIS A 39 13.69 -0.52 1.54
C HIS A 39 13.97 -1.00 0.12
N GLU A 40 14.92 -1.92 0.02
CA GLU A 40 15.57 -2.32 -1.24
C GLU A 40 14.99 -3.59 -1.86
N ASP A 41 13.94 -4.17 -1.25
CA ASP A 41 13.41 -5.50 -1.60
C ASP A 41 12.32 -5.45 -2.70
N GLY A 42 12.37 -4.43 -3.56
CA GLY A 42 11.41 -4.20 -4.64
C GLY A 42 10.58 -2.93 -4.51
N TRP A 43 9.78 -2.67 -5.54
CA TRP A 43 8.81 -1.57 -5.58
C TRP A 43 7.56 -1.93 -6.36
N GLY A 44 6.50 -1.15 -6.14
CA GLY A 44 5.23 -1.28 -6.85
C GLY A 44 4.55 0.06 -7.05
N LEU A 45 4.00 0.26 -8.23
CA LEU A 45 3.25 1.42 -8.66
C LEU A 45 1.89 0.94 -9.17
N ALA A 46 0.82 1.56 -8.69
CA ALA A 46 -0.53 1.41 -9.23
C ALA A 46 -1.13 2.78 -9.53
N PHE A 47 -1.90 2.86 -10.61
CA PHE A 47 -2.70 4.02 -10.93
C PHE A 47 -3.87 3.64 -11.83
N TYR A 48 -4.82 4.55 -12.01
CA TYR A 48 -5.95 4.35 -12.91
C TYR A 48 -5.81 5.23 -14.16
N LEU A 49 -6.02 4.62 -15.33
CA LEU A 49 -6.01 5.30 -16.63
C LEU A 49 -7.24 4.86 -17.43
N GLY A 50 -8.09 5.82 -17.80
CA GLY A 50 -9.35 5.52 -18.49
C GLY A 50 -10.27 4.59 -17.69
N GLY A 51 -10.27 4.72 -16.36
CA GLY A 51 -11.04 3.88 -15.44
C GLY A 51 -10.49 2.46 -15.23
N GLN A 52 -9.33 2.13 -15.81
CA GLN A 52 -8.70 0.82 -15.68
C GLN A 52 -7.45 0.90 -14.79
N LEU A 53 -7.30 -0.08 -13.90
CA LEU A 53 -6.13 -0.26 -13.08
C LEU A 53 -4.91 -0.64 -13.94
N VAL A 54 -3.80 0.07 -13.72
CA VAL A 54 -2.49 -0.24 -14.29
C VAL A 54 -1.51 -0.47 -13.16
N VAL A 55 -0.78 -1.58 -13.21
CA VAL A 55 0.21 -1.96 -12.19
C VAL A 55 1.58 -2.20 -12.83
N HIS A 56 2.60 -1.61 -12.22
CA HIS A 56 4.01 -1.88 -12.49
C HIS A 56 4.68 -2.26 -11.18
N LYS A 57 5.40 -3.38 -11.15
CA LYS A 57 6.17 -3.77 -9.96
C LYS A 57 7.43 -4.53 -10.31
N SER A 58 8.39 -4.49 -9.39
CA SER A 58 9.71 -5.09 -9.54
C SER A 58 10.21 -5.61 -8.21
N GLY A 59 10.97 -6.69 -8.22
CA GLY A 59 11.74 -7.16 -7.07
C GLY A 59 13.11 -6.49 -6.94
N ILE A 60 13.47 -5.58 -7.86
CA ILE A 60 14.71 -4.81 -7.85
C ILE A 60 14.53 -3.57 -6.96
N ASN A 61 15.60 -3.13 -6.30
CA ASN A 61 15.64 -1.89 -5.54
C ASN A 61 15.18 -0.70 -6.40
N LEU A 62 14.24 0.11 -5.89
CA LEU A 62 13.75 1.30 -6.59
C LEU A 62 14.88 2.27 -6.96
N LEU A 63 15.95 2.38 -6.16
CA LEU A 63 17.08 3.27 -6.46
C LEU A 63 17.75 2.95 -7.80
N GLU A 64 17.70 1.69 -8.27
CA GLU A 64 18.22 1.27 -9.57
C GLU A 64 17.23 1.50 -10.72
N GLU A 65 15.95 1.66 -10.40
CA GLU A 65 14.86 1.82 -11.37
C GLU A 65 14.07 3.14 -11.19
N THR A 66 14.67 4.15 -10.55
CA THR A 66 13.98 5.41 -10.26
C THR A 66 13.54 6.09 -11.56
N ASP A 67 14.40 6.13 -12.57
CA ASP A 67 14.09 6.70 -13.89
C ASP A 67 12.87 6.03 -14.56
N LYS A 68 12.64 4.74 -14.30
CA LYS A 68 11.49 4.00 -14.83
C LYS A 68 10.20 4.46 -14.17
N VAL A 69 10.19 4.62 -12.84
CA VAL A 69 9.02 5.13 -12.10
C VAL A 69 8.70 6.57 -12.52
N ILE A 70 9.72 7.43 -12.54
CA ILE A 70 9.58 8.83 -12.95
C ILE A 70 9.15 8.93 -14.42
N GLY A 71 9.70 8.11 -15.31
CA GLY A 71 9.31 8.04 -16.72
C GLY A 71 7.83 7.65 -16.92
N ILE A 72 7.34 6.67 -16.16
CA ILE A 72 5.93 6.26 -16.19
C ILE A 72 5.04 7.41 -15.71
N LEU A 73 5.31 8.00 -14.55
CA LEU A 73 4.49 9.05 -13.96
C LEU A 73 4.51 10.35 -14.78
N SER A 74 5.67 10.72 -15.31
CA SER A 74 5.79 11.87 -16.20
C SER A 74 5.08 11.68 -17.53
N THR A 75 4.95 10.44 -18.03
CA THR A 75 4.15 10.11 -19.22
C THR A 75 2.66 10.09 -18.92
N LEU A 76 2.28 9.57 -17.75
CA LEU A 76 0.89 9.52 -17.27
C LEU A 76 0.26 10.91 -17.15
N LYS A 77 1.05 11.91 -16.75
CA LYS A 77 0.65 13.31 -16.49
C LYS A 77 -0.34 13.48 -15.34
N ALA A 78 -1.49 12.82 -15.39
CA ALA A 78 -2.50 12.89 -14.35
C ALA A 78 -3.23 11.55 -14.17
N SER A 79 -3.73 11.30 -12.97
CA SER A 79 -4.56 10.15 -12.63
C SER A 79 -5.42 10.45 -11.42
N PRO A 80 -6.64 9.92 -11.31
CA PRO A 80 -7.45 10.08 -10.10
C PRO A 80 -6.75 9.53 -8.85
N LEU A 81 -5.86 8.55 -9.00
CA LEU A 81 -5.10 7.97 -7.91
C LEU A 81 -3.78 7.37 -8.40
N VAL A 82 -2.69 7.68 -7.70
CA VAL A 82 -1.41 6.97 -7.77
C VAL A 82 -1.10 6.37 -6.40
N ILE A 83 -0.66 5.12 -6.35
CA ILE A 83 -0.07 4.51 -5.16
C ILE A 83 1.31 3.93 -5.51
N LEU A 84 2.34 4.38 -4.81
CA LEU A 84 3.72 3.93 -4.92
C LEU A 84 4.17 3.27 -3.61
N HIS A 85 4.89 2.16 -3.71
CA HIS A 85 5.27 1.33 -2.57
C HIS A 85 6.73 0.88 -2.69
N LEU A 86 7.48 1.01 -1.60
CA LEU A 86 8.85 0.52 -1.44
C LEU A 86 8.83 -0.70 -0.53
N ARG A 87 9.37 -1.83 -0.98
CA ARG A 87 9.27 -3.08 -0.25
C ARG A 87 10.45 -3.28 0.69
N LYS A 88 10.11 -3.75 1.89
CA LYS A 88 11.04 -4.35 2.85
C LYS A 88 10.42 -5.65 3.34
N SER A 89 10.88 -6.77 2.80
CA SER A 89 10.24 -8.06 2.94
C SER A 89 10.46 -8.66 4.33
N ALA A 90 9.38 -9.12 4.95
CA ALA A 90 9.43 -9.95 6.17
C ALA A 90 9.80 -11.42 5.89
N TRP A 91 9.86 -11.80 4.61
CA TRP A 91 10.04 -13.16 4.13
C TRP A 91 11.37 -13.32 3.37
N ASN A 92 11.87 -14.55 3.27
CA ASN A 92 13.19 -14.85 2.71
C ASN A 92 13.28 -14.60 1.19
N ASP A 93 12.16 -14.58 0.47
CA ASP A 93 12.05 -14.32 -0.97
C ASP A 93 12.02 -12.82 -1.30
N ARG A 94 13.00 -12.10 -0.73
CA ARG A 94 13.05 -10.65 -0.71
C ARG A 94 12.98 -10.00 -2.10
N LEU A 95 13.64 -10.58 -3.09
CA LEU A 95 13.74 -10.01 -4.45
C LEU A 95 12.66 -10.54 -5.42
N SER A 96 11.62 -11.19 -4.90
CA SER A 96 10.54 -11.73 -5.74
C SER A 96 9.59 -10.62 -6.21
N THR A 97 9.59 -10.31 -7.51
CA THR A 97 8.59 -9.42 -8.14
C THR A 97 7.15 -9.92 -7.91
N ARG A 98 6.96 -11.24 -7.85
CA ARG A 98 5.65 -11.87 -7.63
C ARG A 98 5.06 -11.45 -6.29
N HIS A 99 5.89 -11.43 -5.24
CA HIS A 99 5.50 -11.09 -3.88
C HIS A 99 5.65 -9.60 -3.55
N ALA A 100 6.12 -8.80 -4.51
CA ALA A 100 6.09 -7.36 -4.38
C ALA A 100 4.65 -6.85 -4.43
N HIS A 101 4.37 -5.82 -3.64
CA HIS A 101 3.14 -5.07 -3.76
C HIS A 101 3.08 -4.31 -5.10
N PRO A 102 1.88 -3.89 -5.54
CA PRO A 102 0.58 -4.31 -5.01
C PRO A 102 0.16 -5.71 -5.44
N PHE A 103 -0.91 -6.20 -4.80
CA PHE A 103 -1.75 -7.27 -5.30
C PHE A 103 -3.04 -6.68 -5.87
N HIS A 104 -3.64 -7.35 -6.86
CA HIS A 104 -4.88 -6.88 -7.47
C HIS A 104 -5.78 -8.04 -7.91
N ILE A 105 -7.09 -7.79 -7.93
CA ILE A 105 -8.11 -8.63 -8.56
C ILE A 105 -9.00 -7.65 -9.34
N ASP A 106 -9.12 -7.90 -10.65
CA ASP A 106 -9.79 -7.00 -11.58
C ASP A 106 -9.32 -5.55 -11.41
N ASN A 107 -10.23 -4.61 -11.14
CA ASN A 107 -9.92 -3.20 -10.97
C ASN A 107 -9.54 -2.82 -9.52
N THR A 108 -9.48 -3.79 -8.61
CA THR A 108 -9.21 -3.56 -7.18
C THR A 108 -7.73 -3.80 -6.88
N VAL A 109 -7.07 -2.82 -6.27
CA VAL A 109 -5.67 -2.87 -5.86
C VAL A 109 -5.52 -2.86 -4.34
N PHE A 110 -4.54 -3.57 -3.80
CA PHE A 110 -4.32 -3.70 -2.36
C PHE A 110 -2.84 -3.66 -1.98
N PHE A 111 -2.54 -2.84 -0.98
CA PHE A 111 -1.26 -2.69 -0.31
C PHE A 111 -1.43 -2.95 1.17
N HIS A 112 -0.47 -3.65 1.77
CA HIS A 112 -0.46 -3.93 3.19
C HIS A 112 0.95 -3.80 3.74
N ASN A 113 1.04 -3.10 4.87
CA ASN A 113 2.29 -2.88 5.57
C ASN A 113 2.15 -3.37 7.01
N GLY A 114 2.74 -4.54 7.25
CA GLY A 114 2.47 -5.36 8.41
C GLY A 114 2.68 -6.82 8.05
N VAL A 115 2.47 -7.70 9.03
CA VAL A 115 2.50 -9.14 8.83
C VAL A 115 1.34 -9.77 9.58
N VAL A 116 0.56 -10.62 8.91
CA VAL A 116 -0.36 -11.57 9.57
C VAL A 116 0.37 -12.90 9.71
N TYR A 117 0.92 -13.21 10.88
CA TYR A 117 1.89 -14.28 11.04
C TYR A 117 1.30 -15.68 10.80
N ASP A 118 0.05 -15.90 11.21
CA ASP A 118 -0.67 -17.16 11.01
C ASP A 118 -1.74 -17.04 9.92
N TYR A 119 -1.45 -16.25 8.87
CA TYR A 119 -2.33 -15.96 7.73
C TYR A 119 -2.91 -17.21 7.07
N LYS A 120 -2.21 -18.34 7.08
CA LYS A 120 -2.71 -19.61 6.48
C LYS A 120 -4.05 -20.06 7.08
N LYS A 121 -4.40 -19.62 8.28
CA LYS A 121 -5.71 -19.88 8.89
C LYS A 121 -6.87 -19.12 8.22
N LEU A 122 -6.59 -18.13 7.37
CA LEU A 122 -7.57 -17.44 6.54
C LEU A 122 -7.91 -18.22 5.26
N LEU A 123 -7.01 -19.12 4.81
CA LEU A 123 -7.19 -19.87 3.55
C LEU A 123 -8.53 -20.62 3.44
N PRO A 124 -9.08 -21.25 4.50
CA PRO A 124 -10.35 -21.99 4.39
C PRO A 124 -11.55 -21.13 3.98
N ASP A 125 -11.50 -19.82 4.26
CA ASP A 125 -12.60 -18.88 3.97
C ASP A 125 -12.43 -18.20 2.60
N ILE A 126 -11.36 -18.52 1.84
CA ILE A 126 -11.13 -17.99 0.49
C ILE A 126 -11.89 -18.84 -0.52
N THR A 127 -12.85 -18.22 -1.19
CA THR A 127 -13.67 -18.86 -2.24
C THR A 127 -13.27 -18.43 -3.65
N LEU A 128 -12.54 -17.33 -3.79
CA LEU A 128 -12.07 -16.85 -5.08
C LEU A 128 -10.95 -17.73 -5.65
N PRO A 129 -11.01 -18.11 -6.95
CA PRO A 129 -9.91 -18.80 -7.61
C PRO A 129 -8.75 -17.84 -7.89
N GLY A 130 -7.56 -18.39 -8.15
CA GLY A 130 -6.39 -17.62 -8.63
C GLY A 130 -5.31 -17.37 -7.58
N LEU A 131 -5.56 -17.68 -6.30
CA LEU A 131 -4.54 -17.59 -5.26
C LEU A 131 -3.40 -18.59 -5.53
N GLY A 132 -2.16 -18.07 -5.61
CA GLY A 132 -0.97 -18.89 -5.79
C GLY A 132 -0.71 -19.82 -4.59
N THR A 133 -0.16 -21.01 -4.84
CA THR A 133 0.23 -21.95 -3.76
C THR A 133 1.39 -21.43 -2.91
N ASP A 134 2.14 -20.46 -3.44
CA ASP A 134 3.24 -19.72 -2.82
C ASP A 134 2.76 -18.38 -2.21
N ALA A 135 1.45 -18.16 -2.06
CA ALA A 135 0.91 -16.93 -1.50
C ALA A 135 1.39 -16.69 -0.06
N LEU A 136 1.73 -15.43 0.21
CA LEU A 136 2.14 -14.93 1.52
C LEU A 136 0.99 -14.16 2.17
N ASP A 137 1.23 -13.71 3.39
CA ASP A 137 0.23 -13.12 4.27
C ASP A 137 -0.59 -12.00 3.63
N THR A 138 0.04 -11.10 2.88
CA THR A 138 -0.69 -10.00 2.24
C THR A 138 -1.65 -10.48 1.16
N GLU A 139 -1.20 -11.36 0.26
CA GLU A 139 -2.05 -11.85 -0.83
C GLU A 139 -3.20 -12.69 -0.26
N VAL A 140 -2.93 -13.49 0.78
CA VAL A 140 -3.96 -14.25 1.48
C VAL A 140 -4.97 -13.33 2.17
N PHE A 141 -4.50 -12.25 2.83
CA PHE A 141 -5.38 -11.23 3.40
C PHE A 141 -6.26 -10.61 2.31
N PHE A 142 -5.66 -10.18 1.20
CA PHE A 142 -6.40 -9.58 0.10
C PHE A 142 -7.44 -10.54 -0.52
N TYR A 143 -7.08 -11.78 -0.81
CA TYR A 143 -8.02 -12.77 -1.35
C TYR A 143 -9.13 -13.15 -0.37
N HIS A 144 -8.84 -13.18 0.94
CA HIS A 144 -9.87 -13.35 1.96
C HIS A 144 -10.87 -12.19 1.96
N MET A 145 -10.37 -10.95 1.93
CA MET A 145 -11.20 -9.77 1.81
C MET A 145 -12.08 -9.82 0.55
N MET A 146 -11.50 -10.15 -0.60
CA MET A 146 -12.23 -10.23 -1.87
C MET A 146 -13.20 -11.42 -1.94
N SER A 147 -13.03 -12.45 -1.10
CA SER A 147 -13.98 -13.56 -0.97
C SER A 147 -15.16 -13.24 -0.05
N SER A 148 -15.19 -12.04 0.56
CA SER A 148 -16.29 -11.61 1.41
C SER A 148 -17.62 -11.56 0.64
N LYS A 149 -18.71 -11.80 1.36
CA LYS A 149 -20.08 -11.64 0.86
C LYS A 149 -20.64 -10.22 1.06
N ALA A 150 -19.84 -9.32 1.63
CA ALA A 150 -20.21 -7.92 1.77
C ALA A 150 -20.47 -7.29 0.40
N GLN A 151 -21.43 -6.36 0.35
CA GLN A 151 -21.78 -5.67 -0.91
C GLN A 151 -20.75 -4.62 -1.28
N ASP A 152 -20.14 -3.99 -0.27
CA ASP A 152 -19.21 -2.88 -0.42
C ASP A 152 -17.81 -3.28 0.05
N LEU A 153 -16.79 -2.72 -0.62
CA LEU A 153 -15.39 -3.05 -0.39
C LEU A 153 -14.88 -2.60 0.99
N ASP A 154 -15.42 -1.50 1.52
CA ASP A 154 -15.12 -1.02 2.87
C ASP A 154 -15.57 -2.02 3.94
N GLN A 155 -16.80 -2.51 3.86
CA GLN A 155 -17.32 -3.48 4.80
C GLN A 155 -16.56 -4.82 4.68
N ALA A 156 -16.24 -5.25 3.46
CA ALA A 156 -15.41 -6.45 3.23
C ALA A 156 -14.05 -6.34 3.93
N PHE A 157 -13.41 -5.17 3.84
CA PHE A 157 -12.14 -4.88 4.51
C PHE A 157 -12.30 -4.85 6.03
N LEU A 158 -13.26 -4.10 6.56
CA LEU A 158 -13.48 -3.94 8.00
C LEU A 158 -13.80 -5.28 8.68
N ASP A 159 -14.61 -6.12 8.05
CA ASP A 159 -14.93 -7.47 8.55
C ASP A 159 -13.67 -8.35 8.61
N THR A 160 -12.85 -8.29 7.56
CA THR A 160 -11.59 -9.05 7.50
C THR A 160 -10.58 -8.56 8.52
N ALA A 161 -10.41 -7.24 8.66
CA ALA A 161 -9.56 -6.62 9.67
C ALA A 161 -10.02 -7.01 11.09
N ALA A 162 -11.32 -6.92 11.38
CA ALA A 162 -11.88 -7.34 12.67
C ALA A 162 -11.66 -8.83 12.96
N GLN A 163 -11.75 -9.70 11.94
CA GLN A 163 -11.40 -11.10 12.06
C GLN A 163 -9.92 -11.31 12.40
N ILE A 164 -9.01 -10.66 11.67
CA ILE A 164 -7.56 -10.72 11.91
C ILE A 164 -7.25 -10.29 13.35
N LYS A 165 -7.76 -9.13 13.79
CA LYS A 165 -7.53 -8.61 15.15
C LYS A 165 -7.94 -9.58 16.24
N ARG A 166 -9.09 -10.23 16.06
CA ARG A 166 -9.68 -11.11 17.08
C ARG A 166 -9.05 -12.51 17.11
N LYS A 167 -8.64 -13.04 15.95
CA LYS A 167 -8.31 -14.47 15.80
C LYS A 167 -6.88 -14.76 15.37
N HIS A 168 -6.10 -13.75 14.98
CA HIS A 168 -4.79 -13.93 14.38
C HIS A 168 -3.72 -13.12 15.09
N ARG A 169 -2.48 -13.58 14.99
CA ARG A 169 -1.32 -12.83 15.46
C ARG A 169 -0.82 -11.97 14.30
N TYR A 170 -0.78 -10.67 14.48
CA TYR A 170 -0.31 -9.72 13.47
C TYR A 170 0.67 -8.71 14.08
N SER A 171 1.46 -8.04 13.24
CA SER A 171 2.26 -6.90 13.66
C SER A 171 1.53 -5.57 13.45
N ALA A 172 0.95 -5.40 12.28
CA ALA A 172 0.12 -4.26 11.89
C ALA A 172 -0.73 -4.58 10.67
N MET A 173 -1.64 -3.67 10.35
CA MET A 173 -2.48 -3.69 9.15
C MET A 173 -2.56 -2.27 8.56
N ASN A 174 -1.41 -1.65 8.27
CA ASN A 174 -1.44 -0.38 7.55
C ASN A 174 -1.75 -0.68 6.08
N CYS A 175 -2.96 -0.37 5.63
CA CYS A 175 -3.45 -0.77 4.32
C CYS A 175 -3.87 0.42 3.48
N LEU A 176 -3.50 0.42 2.20
CA LEU A 176 -4.07 1.28 1.17
C LEU A 176 -4.68 0.40 0.10
N PHE A 177 -5.90 0.70 -0.31
CA PHE A 177 -6.58 -0.05 -1.36
C PHE A 177 -7.59 0.81 -2.10
N SER A 178 -7.95 0.38 -3.30
CA SER A 178 -8.88 1.11 -4.16
C SER A 178 -9.54 0.18 -5.16
N ASP A 179 -10.77 0.50 -5.55
CA ASP A 179 -11.52 -0.10 -6.66
C ASP A 179 -11.54 0.80 -7.92
N GLY A 180 -10.85 1.95 -7.87
CA GLY A 180 -10.86 2.99 -8.90
C GLY A 180 -11.97 4.01 -8.75
N ILE A 181 -12.86 3.84 -7.78
CA ILE A 181 -13.92 4.80 -7.40
C ILE A 181 -13.55 5.47 -6.08
N LYS A 182 -12.97 4.73 -5.14
CA LYS A 182 -12.57 5.25 -3.83
C LYS A 182 -11.15 4.83 -3.47
N LEU A 183 -10.43 5.71 -2.78
CA LEU A 183 -9.24 5.34 -2.02
C LEU A 183 -9.65 5.04 -0.57
N PHE A 184 -9.12 3.95 -0.04
CA PHE A 184 -9.24 3.58 1.36
C PHE A 184 -7.86 3.54 2.00
N ALA A 185 -7.75 4.08 3.20
CA ALA A 185 -6.56 3.99 4.04
C ALA A 185 -6.96 3.52 5.45
N TYR A 186 -6.23 2.53 5.97
CA TYR A 186 -6.43 2.02 7.31
C TYR A 186 -5.10 1.96 8.05
N ARG A 187 -5.10 2.35 9.32
CA ARG A 187 -3.93 2.22 10.20
C ARG A 187 -4.29 1.43 11.45
N ASP A 188 -3.58 0.34 11.69
CA ASP A 188 -3.70 -0.43 12.94
C ASP A 188 -2.43 -1.22 13.22
N TYR A 189 -2.14 -1.47 14.49
CA TYR A 189 -0.90 -2.09 14.93
C TYR A 189 -1.09 -2.85 16.25
N ALA A 190 -0.38 -3.97 16.37
CA ALA A 190 -0.29 -4.71 17.63
C ALA A 190 0.91 -4.27 18.49
N LYS A 191 1.89 -3.58 17.89
CA LYS A 191 3.13 -3.12 18.52
C LYS A 191 3.76 -1.97 17.73
N GLU A 192 4.74 -1.29 18.33
CA GLU A 192 5.57 -0.26 17.68
C GLU A 192 4.77 0.86 16.96
N PRO A 193 3.88 1.60 17.66
CA PRO A 193 3.04 2.62 17.04
C PRO A 193 3.80 3.62 16.16
N ASN A 194 4.97 4.07 16.63
CA ASN A 194 5.79 5.06 15.93
C ASN A 194 6.45 4.49 14.66
N TYR A 195 6.68 3.18 14.63
CA TYR A 195 7.20 2.50 13.44
C TYR A 195 6.08 2.23 12.44
N TYR A 196 4.94 1.70 12.91
CA TYR A 196 3.73 1.48 12.12
C TYR A 196 2.91 2.75 11.95
N SER A 197 3.59 3.82 11.52
CA SER A 197 2.99 5.09 11.17
C SER A 197 2.29 5.05 9.81
N LEU A 198 1.25 5.86 9.71
CA LEU A 198 0.60 6.23 8.47
C LEU A 198 0.08 7.65 8.66
N TYR A 199 0.47 8.54 7.77
CA TYR A 199 0.16 9.95 7.83
C TYR A 199 -0.78 10.32 6.69
N LYS A 200 -1.60 11.32 6.92
CA LYS A 200 -2.42 11.98 5.91
C LYS A 200 -2.08 13.46 5.82
N ALA A 201 -2.13 14.00 4.62
CA ALA A 201 -2.05 15.42 4.34
C ALA A 201 -3.07 15.78 3.26
N PHE A 202 -3.55 17.02 3.28
CA PHE A 202 -4.45 17.56 2.29
C PHE A 202 -3.81 18.79 1.66
N SER A 203 -3.72 18.83 0.34
CA SER A 203 -3.18 19.96 -0.41
C SER A 203 -4.03 20.20 -1.65
N ASP A 204 -4.55 21.41 -1.80
CA ASP A 204 -5.46 21.79 -2.87
C ASP A 204 -6.64 20.81 -3.00
N ASN A 205 -6.67 20.02 -4.07
CA ASN A 205 -7.68 19.00 -4.33
C ASN A 205 -7.17 17.57 -4.08
N SER A 206 -5.95 17.40 -3.60
CA SER A 206 -5.31 16.09 -3.39
C SER A 206 -5.30 15.71 -1.92
N CYS A 207 -5.56 14.43 -1.64
CA CYS A 207 -5.21 13.81 -0.37
C CYS A 207 -3.99 12.93 -0.57
N LEU A 208 -3.03 13.07 0.32
CA LEU A 208 -1.80 12.30 0.33
C LEU A 208 -1.78 11.42 1.57
N ILE A 209 -1.49 10.14 1.38
CA ILE A 209 -1.30 9.17 2.45
C ILE A 209 0.13 8.65 2.35
N SER A 210 0.92 8.74 3.41
CA SER A 210 2.32 8.31 3.39
C SER A 210 2.73 7.61 4.68
N SER A 211 3.66 6.65 4.60
CA SER A 211 4.24 6.03 5.80
C SER A 211 5.04 7.01 6.65
N GLU A 212 5.62 8.04 6.02
CA GLU A 212 6.40 9.10 6.68
C GLU A 212 6.04 10.47 6.08
N PRO A 213 6.11 11.58 6.86
CA PRO A 213 6.00 12.92 6.31
C PRO A 213 7.10 13.15 5.27
N LEU A 214 6.74 13.63 4.08
CA LEU A 214 7.69 13.75 2.97
C LEU A 214 8.35 15.13 2.90
N ASP A 215 7.61 16.17 3.29
CA ASP A 215 8.10 17.54 3.35
C ASP A 215 7.78 18.22 4.69
N LYS A 216 8.21 19.48 4.79
CA LYS A 216 7.85 20.39 5.90
C LYS A 216 6.81 21.43 5.48
N LYS A 217 6.34 21.39 4.22
CA LYS A 217 5.45 22.39 3.64
C LYS A 217 4.00 22.03 3.95
N MET A 218 3.65 20.75 3.87
CA MET A 218 2.34 20.23 4.21
C MET A 218 2.23 19.93 5.71
N GLN A 219 1.02 20.05 6.23
CA GLN A 219 0.69 19.53 7.54
C GLN A 219 0.37 18.04 7.42
N TRP A 220 1.30 17.21 7.88
CA TRP A 220 1.14 15.75 7.95
C TRP A 220 0.61 15.35 9.33
N ASP A 221 -0.63 14.87 9.37
CA ASP A 221 -1.25 14.35 10.58
C ASP A 221 -1.13 12.83 10.60
N MET A 222 -0.60 12.26 11.69
CA MET A 222 -0.57 10.81 11.86
C MET A 222 -2.01 10.31 12.07
N MET A 223 -2.43 9.33 11.27
CA MET A 223 -3.71 8.67 11.46
C MET A 223 -3.74 7.98 12.84
N ALA A 224 -4.88 8.03 13.53
CA ALA A 224 -5.05 7.33 14.80
C ALA A 224 -5.01 5.80 14.61
N GLN A 225 -4.85 5.06 15.70
CA GLN A 225 -5.02 3.61 15.64
C GLN A 225 -6.49 3.28 15.32
N GLU A 226 -6.68 2.29 14.44
CA GLU A 226 -7.97 1.88 13.89
C GLU A 226 -8.68 2.95 13.06
N GLU A 227 -7.96 4.02 12.68
CA GLU A 227 -8.53 5.03 11.79
C GLU A 227 -8.72 4.43 10.39
N PHE A 228 -9.95 4.51 9.90
CA PHE A 228 -10.33 4.13 8.55
C PHE A 228 -10.81 5.35 7.78
N LEU A 229 -10.07 5.72 6.74
CA LEU A 229 -10.32 6.87 5.89
C LEU A 229 -10.80 6.39 4.52
N THR A 230 -11.86 7.01 4.02
CA THR A 230 -12.42 6.78 2.69
C THR A 230 -12.48 8.10 1.93
N ILE A 231 -12.03 8.08 0.68
CA ILE A 231 -11.97 9.25 -0.19
C ILE A 231 -12.53 8.87 -1.55
N GLU A 232 -13.57 9.56 -1.99
CA GLU A 232 -14.10 9.42 -3.35
C GLU A 232 -13.08 9.97 -4.35
N LEU A 233 -12.84 9.24 -5.43
CA LEU A 233 -11.97 9.65 -6.52
C LEU A 233 -12.81 10.42 -7.55
N ASN A 234 -12.32 11.59 -7.95
CA ASN A 234 -12.97 12.36 -9.00
C ASN A 234 -12.66 11.70 -10.35
N ALA A 235 -13.70 11.24 -11.05
CA ALA A 235 -13.61 10.65 -12.39
C ALA A 235 -13.28 11.70 -13.46
#